data_AF-A0A7W0RQA5-F1
#
_entry.id   AF-A0A7W0RQA5-F1
#
_cell.length_a   1.000
_cell.length_b   1.000
_cell.length_c   1.000
_cell.angle_alpha   90.00
_cell.angle_beta   90.00
_cell.angle_gamma   90.00
#
_symmetry.space_group_name_H-M   'P 1'
#
loop_
_entity.id
_entity.type
_entity.pdbx_description
1 polymer ?
#
loop_
_entity_poly.entity_id
_entity_poly.type
_entity_poly.pdbx_seq_one_letter_code
_entity_poly.pdbx_strand_id
1 'polypeptide(L)' 'MTADNFEHTLQAFQERSPFRPFTVVLLSGRQFEVDHPRALVHREGVAIFVSPGGVPVIFDHEGVEGFVGDLAERPPE' A
#
# COMPACT_ATOMS: atom_id res chain seq x y z
N MET A 1 -7.66 -3.31 -8.28
CA MET A 1 -8.69 -2.50 -7.58
C MET A 1 -8.94 -1.18 -8.34
N THR A 2 -9.91 -0.34 -7.97
CA THR A 2 -10.05 0.99 -8.60
C THR A 2 -8.92 1.93 -8.15
N ALA A 3 -8.54 2.90 -9.00
CA ALA A 3 -7.49 3.87 -8.67
C ALA A 3 -7.83 4.72 -7.43
N ASP A 4 -9.08 5.15 -7.31
CA ASP A 4 -9.58 5.91 -6.15
C ASP A 4 -9.47 5.11 -4.84
N ASN A 5 -9.94 3.86 -4.82
CA ASN A 5 -9.84 3.00 -3.65
C ASN A 5 -8.38 2.72 -3.28
N PHE A 6 -7.51 2.55 -4.27
CA PHE A 6 -6.08 2.37 -4.08
C PHE A 6 -5.44 3.57 -3.38
N GLU A 7 -5.67 4.77 -3.88
CA GLU A 7 -5.11 6.01 -3.30
C GLU A 7 -5.65 6.28 -1.91
N HIS A 8 -6.96 6.17 -1.72
CA HIS A 8 -7.58 6.37 -0.42
C HIS A 8 -7.06 5.36 0.62
N THR A 9 -6.84 4.10 0.20
CA THR A 9 -6.29 3.07 1.09
C THR A 9 -4.84 3.38 1.45
N LEU A 10 -3.98 3.73 0.49
CA LEU A 10 -2.59 4.07 0.76
C LEU A 10 -2.46 5.30 1.66
N GLN A 11 -3.26 6.34 1.40
CA GLN A 11 -3.31 7.53 2.23
C GLN A 11 -3.73 7.18 3.67
N ALA A 12 -4.78 6.39 3.84
CA ALA A 12 -5.26 5.94 5.14
C ALA A 12 -4.23 5.10 5.91
N PHE A 13 -3.34 4.37 5.22
CA PHE A 13 -2.22 3.68 5.86
C PHE A 13 -1.08 4.63 6.24
N GLN A 14 -0.73 5.58 5.39
CA GLN A 14 0.38 6.53 5.62
C GLN A 14 0.09 7.54 6.74
N GLU A 15 -1.17 7.97 6.89
CA GLU A 15 -1.57 9.00 7.85
C GLU A 15 -1.82 8.45 9.28
N ARG A 16 -1.63 7.15 9.51
CA ARG A 16 -1.83 6.52 10.82
C ARG A 16 -0.89 7.09 11.87
N SER A 17 -1.43 7.36 13.06
CA SER A 17 -0.68 7.80 14.23
C SER A 17 -1.03 6.94 15.47
N PRO A 18 -0.11 6.12 16.00
CA PRO A 18 1.22 5.86 15.46
C PRO A 18 1.14 5.12 14.11
N PHE A 19 2.14 5.32 13.26
CA PHE A 19 2.27 4.57 12.03
C PHE A 19 2.38 3.08 12.33
N ARG A 20 1.72 2.24 11.51
CA ARG A 20 1.81 0.79 11.58
C ARG A 20 2.19 0.25 10.21
N PRO A 21 3.24 -0.59 10.11
CA PRO A 21 3.60 -1.25 8.87
C PRO A 21 2.42 -2.01 8.26
N PHE A 22 2.41 -2.09 6.93
CA PHE A 22 1.41 -2.83 6.17
C PHE A 22 2.06 -3.47 4.95
N THR A 23 1.47 -4.57 4.48
CA THR A 23 1.94 -5.33 3.32
C THR A 23 1.09 -5.03 2.10
N VAL A 24 1.73 -4.80 0.97
CA VAL A 24 1.09 -4.74 -0.35
C VAL A 24 1.21 -6.12 -1.00
N VAL A 25 0.09 -6.67 -1.45
CA VAL A 25 0.03 -7.95 -2.17
C VAL A 25 -0.29 -7.66 -3.63
N LEU A 26 0.58 -8.12 -4.53
CA LEU A 26 0.42 -7.96 -5.97
C LEU A 26 -0.17 -9.22 -6.60
N LEU A 27 -0.94 -9.06 -7.68
CA LEU A 27 -1.52 -10.17 -8.47
C LEU A 27 -0.46 -11.13 -9.02
N SER A 28 0.80 -10.68 -9.12
CA SER A 28 1.94 -11.53 -9.50
C SER A 28 2.34 -12.57 -8.42
N GLY A 29 1.73 -12.53 -7.24
CA GLY A 29 2.12 -13.30 -6.06
C GLY A 29 3.30 -12.68 -5.29
N ARG A 30 3.84 -11.55 -5.75
CA ARG A 30 4.84 -10.78 -5.00
C ARG A 30 4.17 -9.98 -3.88
N GLN A 31 4.84 -9.90 -2.74
CA GLN A 31 4.42 -9.06 -1.62
C GLN A 31 5.62 -8.31 -1.04
N PHE A 32 5.36 -7.13 -0.47
CA PHE A 32 6.37 -6.35 0.24
C PHE A 32 5.73 -5.54 1.36
N GLU A 33 6.49 -5.36 2.45
CA GLU A 33 6.08 -4.57 3.60
C GLU A 33 6.55 -3.12 3.43
N VAL A 34 5.64 -2.19 3.70
CA VAL A 34 5.92 -0.77 3.84
C VAL A 34 6.09 -0.49 5.34
N ASP A 35 7.35 -0.30 5.76
CA ASP A 35 7.76 -0.16 7.15
C ASP A 35 7.84 1.30 7.63
N HIS A 36 7.77 2.26 6.70
CA HIS A 36 7.84 3.68 7.01
C HIS A 36 6.93 4.49 6.08
N PRO A 37 6.14 5.47 6.60
CA PRO A 37 5.14 6.18 5.80
C PRO A 37 5.78 6.97 4.65
N ARG A 38 6.97 7.54 4.88
CA ARG A 38 7.72 8.30 3.86
C ARG A 38 8.49 7.44 2.85
N ALA A 39 8.52 6.12 3.02
CA ALA A 39 9.15 5.23 2.04
C ALA A 39 8.25 4.99 0.81
N LEU A 40 7.00 5.44 0.87
CA LEU A 40 6.01 5.28 -0.18
C LEU A 40 5.55 6.66 -0.68
N VAL A 41 5.40 6.81 -1.99
CA VAL A 41 4.71 7.94 -2.62
C VAL A 41 3.72 7.39 -3.64
N HIS A 42 2.55 8.01 -3.77
CA HIS A 42 1.54 7.60 -4.73
C HIS A 42 0.84 8.80 -5.36
N ARG A 43 0.42 8.65 -6.61
CA ARG A 43 -0.32 9.66 -7.38
C ARG A 43 -0.88 9.06 -8.67
N GLU A 44 -2.10 9.45 -9.03
CA GLU A 44 -2.83 9.00 -10.21
C GLU A 44 -2.85 7.45 -10.34
N GLY A 45 -3.10 6.76 -9.23
CA GLY A 45 -3.19 5.29 -9.20
C GLY A 45 -1.86 4.54 -9.34
N VAL A 46 -0.73 5.24 -9.34
CA VAL A 46 0.63 4.67 -9.37
C VAL A 46 1.33 4.94 -8.04
N ALA A 47 2.11 3.98 -7.56
CA ALA A 47 2.92 4.13 -6.36
C ALA A 47 4.38 3.69 -6.56
N ILE A 48 5.27 4.35 -5.82
CA ILE A 48 6.69 4.03 -5.75
C ILE A 48 7.03 3.80 -4.28
N PHE A 49 7.53 2.60 -3.98
CA PHE A 49 8.04 2.22 -2.67
C PHE A 49 9.56 2.09 -2.73
N VAL A 50 10.26 2.79 -1.84
CA VAL A 50 11.71 2.64 -1.66
C VAL A 50 11.94 1.57 -0.59
N SER A 51 12.26 0.36 -1.03
CA SER A 51 12.50 -0.77 -0.13
C SER A 51 13.75 -0.58 0.74
N PRO A 52 13.85 -1.30 1.87
CA PRO A 52 15.11 -1.42 2.60
C PRO A 52 16.23 -1.88 1.67
N GLY A 53 17.30 -1.09 1.57
CA GLY A 53 18.37 -1.29 0.59
C GLY A 53 18.32 -0.32 -0.61
N GLY A 54 17.31 0.55 -0.68
CA GLY A 54 17.26 1.66 -1.64
C GLY A 54 16.81 1.27 -3.05
N VAL A 55 16.25 0.06 -3.21
CA VAL A 55 15.74 -0.40 -4.51
C VAL A 55 14.27 0.02 -4.65
N PRO A 56 13.91 0.80 -5.68
CA PRO A 56 12.52 1.22 -5.88
C PRO A 56 11.67 0.06 -6.43
N VAL A 57 10.46 -0.06 -5.89
CA VAL A 57 9.39 -0.91 -6.39
C VAL A 57 8.30 -0.01 -6.95
N ILE A 58 8.04 -0.13 -8.25
CA ILE A 58 6.96 0.59 -8.94
C ILE A 58 5.80 -0.38 -9.12
N PHE A 59 4.60 0.07 -8.77
CA PHE A 59 3.37 -0.71 -8.90
C PHE A 59 2.18 0.23 -9.09
N ASP A 60 1.11 -0.29 -9.67
CA ASP A 60 -0.13 0.45 -9.94
C ASP A 60 -1.34 -0.28 -9.36
N HIS A 61 -2.47 0.40 -9.34
CA HIS A 61 -3.73 -0.11 -8.79
C HIS A 61 -4.29 -1.35 -9.53
N GLU A 62 -3.86 -1.61 -10.77
CA GLU A 62 -4.27 -2.79 -11.54
C GLU A 62 -3.49 -4.02 -11.08
N GLY A 63 -2.21 -3.85 -10.76
CA GLY A 63 -1.32 -4.91 -10.27
C GLY A 63 -1.51 -5.28 -8.80
N VAL A 64 -2.26 -4.50 -8.01
CA VAL A 64 -2.49 -4.79 -6.59
C VAL A 64 -3.72 -5.69 -6.39
N GLU A 65 -3.47 -6.82 -5.73
CA GLU A 65 -4.51 -7.75 -5.25
C GLU A 65 -5.18 -7.21 -3.99
N GLY A 66 -4.38 -6.73 -3.03
CA GLY A 66 -4.89 -6.17 -1.79
C GLY A 66 -3.80 -5.64 -0.87
N PHE A 67 -4.24 -5.18 0.31
CA PHE A 67 -3.37 -4.71 1.37
C PHE A 67 -3.64 -5.52 2.63
N VAL A 68 -2.58 -5.91 3.33
CA VAL A 68 -2.65 -6.64 4.60
C VAL A 68 -2.04 -5.78 5.69
N GLY A 69 -2.83 -5.47 6.71
CA GLY A 69 -2.40 -4.76 7.90
C GLY A 69 -3.55 -4.72 8.90
N ASP A 70 -3.33 -4.14 10.09
CA ASP A 70 -4.42 -3.82 11.03
C ASP A 70 -5.33 -2.77 10.38
N LEU A 71 -6.24 -3.19 9.52
CA LEU A 71 -7.33 -2.41 8.95
C LEU A 71 -8.60 -3.23 9.21
N ALA A 72 -8.83 -3.58 10.49
CA ALA A 72 -10.21 -3.66 10.96
C ALA A 72 -10.73 -2.22 10.89
N GLU A 73 -11.75 -1.89 10.10
CA GLU A 73 -13.03 -2.57 10.06
C GLU A 73 -13.52 -2.83 8.63
N ARG A 74 -13.76 -4.09 8.30
CA ARG A 74 -14.78 -4.48 7.32
C ARG A 74 -16.10 -4.53 8.10
N PRO A 75 -17.12 -3.70 7.82
CA PRO A 75 -18.44 -3.96 8.40
C PRO A 75 -18.90 -5.34 7.89
N PRO A 76 -19.45 -6.21 8.76
CA PRO A 76 -20.12 -7.42 8.32
C PRO A 76 -21.39 -7.05 7.54
N GLU A 77 -21.64 -7.82 6.48
CA GLU A 77 -22.85 -7.95 5.63
C GLU A 77 -23.97 -6.91 5.72
#